data_AF-A0A817SER0-F1
#
_entry.id   AF-A0A817SER0-F1
#
_cell.length_a   1.000
_cell.length_b   1.000
_cell.length_c   1.000
_cell.angle_alpha   90.00
_cell.angle_beta   90.00
_cell.angle_gamma   90.00
#
_symmetry.space_group_name_H-M   'P 1'
#
loop_
_entity.id
_entity.type
_entity.pdbx_description
1 polymer ?
#
loop_
_entity_poly.entity_id
_entity_poly.type
_entity_poly.pdbx_seq_one_letter_code
_entity_poly.pdbx_strand_id
1 'polypeptide(L)'
;MPKHTSKICKRFKVDNGVQSLPWPSQSPDCNPIENVLALMKLKINKQPLTSMKNFMARIRKEWKNLPVDFAAKLVNSMEHRI
;
A
#
# COMPACT_ATOMS: atom_id res chain seq x y z
N MET A 1 4.60 4.77 14.94
CA MET A 1 5.31 3.76 14.12
C MET A 1 6.42 2.99 14.88
N PRO A 2 6.25 2.44 16.11
CA PRO A 2 7.40 1.87 16.85
C PRO A 2 7.83 0.48 16.35
N LYS A 3 6.87 -0.33 15.89
CA LYS A 3 7.12 -1.72 15.44
C LYS A 3 8.06 -1.80 14.24
N HIS A 4 7.94 -0.85 13.30
CA HIS A 4 8.77 -0.77 12.07
C HIS A 4 10.19 -0.25 12.32
N THR A 5 10.49 0.22 13.53
CA THR A 5 11.80 0.71 13.98
C THR A 5 12.37 -0.09 15.16
N SER A 6 11.72 -1.19 15.55
CA SER A 6 12.19 -2.11 16.58
C SER A 6 13.55 -2.72 16.22
N LYS A 7 14.32 -3.18 17.23
CA LYS A 7 15.63 -3.82 17.01
C LYS A 7 15.54 -5.01 16.05
N ILE A 8 14.51 -5.83 16.21
CA ILE A 8 14.25 -7.00 15.36
C ILE A 8 14.01 -6.58 13.91
N CYS A 9 13.14 -5.58 13.69
CA CYS A 9 12.83 -5.10 12.34
C CYS A 9 14.04 -4.44 11.67
N LYS A 10 14.83 -3.65 12.41
CA LYS A 10 16.08 -3.05 11.91
C LYS A 10 17.09 -4.12 11.49
N ARG A 11 17.29 -5.15 12.31
CA ARG A 11 18.20 -6.26 12.01
C ARG A 11 17.76 -7.02 10.76
N PHE A 12 16.48 -7.39 10.68
CA PHE A 12 15.92 -8.04 9.49
C PHE A 12 16.17 -7.23 8.21
N LYS A 13 15.96 -5.90 8.25
CA LYS A 13 16.21 -5.04 7.09
C LYS A 13 17.67 -5.06 6.64
N VAL A 14 18.61 -5.01 7.59
CA VAL A 14 20.05 -5.10 7.30
C VAL A 14 20.40 -6.45 6.70
N ASP A 15 19.95 -7.54 7.34
CA ASP A 15 20.25 -8.92 6.92
C ASP A 15 19.68 -9.24 5.52
N ASN A 16 18.61 -8.55 5.10
CA ASN A 16 17.97 -8.73 3.79
C ASN A 16 18.27 -7.61 2.77
N GLY A 17 19.18 -6.69 3.09
CA GLY A 17 19.54 -5.58 2.18
C GLY A 17 18.39 -4.60 1.89
N VAL A 18 17.39 -4.51 2.78
CA VAL A 18 16.22 -3.63 2.59
C VAL A 18 16.58 -2.20 2.99
N GLN A 19 16.74 -1.32 2.00
CA GLN A 19 16.94 0.10 2.23
C GLN A 19 15.63 0.77 2.66
N SER A 20 15.67 1.51 3.77
CA SER A 20 14.52 2.32 4.20
C SER A 20 14.65 3.73 3.63
N LEU A 21 13.58 4.22 3.02
CA LEU A 21 13.48 5.62 2.62
C LEU A 21 13.29 6.51 3.86
N PRO A 22 13.92 7.70 3.92
CA PRO A 22 13.67 8.65 4.99
C PRO A 22 12.22 9.14 4.89
N TRP A 23 11.38 8.75 5.85
CA TRP A 23 9.97 9.12 5.87
C TRP A 23 9.70 10.22 6.90
N PRO A 24 9.16 11.38 6.52
CA PRO A 24 8.72 12.37 7.48
C PRO A 24 7.54 11.82 8.31
N SER A 25 7.62 11.98 9.63
CA SER A 25 6.52 11.59 10.51
C SER A 25 5.27 12.40 10.15
N GLN A 26 4.09 11.76 10.11
CA GLN A 26 2.80 12.38 9.77
C GLN A 26 2.57 12.78 8.29
N SER A 27 3.29 12.20 7.33
CA SER A 27 3.01 12.39 5.89
C SER A 27 2.35 11.16 5.25
N PRO A 28 1.04 10.92 5.46
CA PRO A 28 0.31 9.90 4.71
C PRO A 28 0.21 10.25 3.22
N ASP A 29 0.26 11.54 2.86
CA ASP A 29 0.18 12.04 1.48
C ASP A 29 1.36 11.60 0.60
N CYS A 30 2.48 11.26 1.24
CA CYS A 30 3.67 10.71 0.59
C CYS A 30 3.60 9.19 0.39
N ASN A 31 2.51 8.49 0.78
CA ASN A 31 2.42 7.03 0.64
C ASN A 31 1.62 6.62 -0.60
N PRO A 32 2.25 6.09 -1.67
CA PRO A 32 1.55 5.80 -2.91
C PRO A 32 0.54 4.66 -2.73
N ILE A 33 0.70 3.83 -1.69
CA ILE A 33 -0.22 2.73 -1.40
C ILE A 33 -1.59 3.21 -0.90
N GLU A 34 -1.68 4.39 -0.27
CA GLU A 34 -2.96 4.92 0.22
C GLU A 34 -3.91 5.19 -0.94
N ASN A 35 -3.39 5.71 -2.05
CA ASN A 35 -4.16 5.91 -3.29
C ASN A 35 -4.66 4.59 -3.88
N VAL A 36 -3.83 3.54 -3.84
CA VAL A 36 -4.23 2.19 -4.25
C VAL A 36 -5.34 1.66 -3.34
N LEU A 37 -5.19 1.78 -2.02
CA LEU A 37 -6.18 1.34 -1.05
C LEU A 37 -7.52 2.09 -1.19
N ALA A 38 -7.48 3.39 -1.46
CA ALA A 38 -8.68 4.19 -1.73
C ALA A 38 -9.44 3.66 -2.96
N LEU A 39 -8.71 3.41 -4.07
CA LEU A 39 -9.31 2.86 -5.29
C LEU A 39 -9.84 1.44 -5.09
N MET A 40 -9.13 0.60 -4.34
CA MET A 40 -9.60 -0.75 -3.98
C MET A 40 -10.90 -0.70 -3.16
N LYS A 41 -10.97 0.16 -2.12
CA LYS A 41 -12.19 0.35 -1.31
C LYS A 41 -13.37 0.76 -2.18
N LEU A 42 -13.17 1.70 -3.11
CA LEU A 42 -14.21 2.10 -4.06
C LEU A 42 -14.70 0.94 -4.93
N LYS A 43 -13.80 0.11 -5.47
CA LYS A 43 -14.18 -1.05 -6.31
C LYS A 43 -14.86 -2.16 -5.52
N ILE A 44 -14.41 -2.40 -4.30
CA ILE A 44 -14.94 -3.43 -3.41
C ILE A 44 -16.35 -3.05 -2.92
N ASN A 45 -16.57 -1.80 -2.55
CA ASN A 45 -17.85 -1.31 -2.00
C ASN A 45 -19.00 -1.24 -3.03
N LYS A 46 -18.74 -1.47 -4.32
CA LYS A 46 -19.79 -1.47 -5.36
C LYS A 46 -20.86 -2.55 -5.19
N GLN A 47 -20.62 -3.56 -4.36
CA GLN A 47 -21.61 -4.59 -4.05
C GLN A 47 -21.50 -5.04 -2.59
N PRO A 48 -22.60 -5.47 -1.98
CA PRO A 48 -22.60 -5.97 -0.61
C PRO A 48 -21.74 -7.23 -0.47
N LEU A 49 -20.95 -7.27 0.60
CA LEU A 49 -20.08 -8.38 0.95
C LEU A 49 -20.73 -9.19 2.05
N THR A 50 -21.31 -10.33 1.69
CA THR A 50 -22.12 -11.15 2.61
C THR A 50 -21.32 -12.22 3.36
N SER A 51 -20.02 -12.38 3.06
CA SER A 51 -19.14 -13.36 3.71
C SER A 51 -17.67 -12.97 3.60
N MET A 52 -16.88 -13.33 4.63
CA MET A 52 -15.42 -13.17 4.64
C MET A 52 -14.75 -13.85 3.44
N LYS A 53 -15.24 -15.03 3.02
CA LYS A 53 -14.69 -15.75 1.86
C LYS A 53 -14.87 -14.94 0.57
N ASN A 54 -16.06 -14.37 0.39
CA ASN A 54 -16.37 -13.54 -0.79
C ASN A 54 -15.58 -12.23 -0.77
N PHE A 55 -15.40 -11.63 0.41
CA PHE A 55 -14.56 -10.45 0.58
C PHE A 55 -13.10 -10.70 0.17
N MET A 56 -12.50 -11.79 0.68
CA MET A 56 -11.12 -12.15 0.35
C MET A 56 -10.96 -12.50 -1.12
N ALA A 57 -11.91 -13.22 -1.72
CA ALA A 57 -11.91 -13.50 -3.15
C ALA A 57 -11.96 -12.22 -3.99
N ARG A 58 -12.79 -11.25 -3.58
CA ARG A 58 -12.95 -9.97 -4.27
C ARG A 58 -11.72 -9.08 -4.14
N ILE A 59 -11.11 -8.98 -2.95
CA ILE A 59 -9.84 -8.27 -2.76
C ILE A 59 -8.79 -8.80 -3.74
N ARG A 60 -8.63 -10.12 -3.81
CA ARG A 60 -7.65 -10.74 -4.72
C ARG A 60 -7.98 -10.48 -6.19
N LYS A 61 -9.26 -10.53 -6.56
CA LYS A 61 -9.71 -10.23 -7.93
C LYS A 61 -9.42 -8.78 -8.31
N GLU A 62 -9.86 -7.83 -7.50
CA GLU A 62 -9.66 -6.40 -7.78
C GLU A 62 -8.18 -6.01 -7.76
N TRP A 63 -7.38 -6.61 -6.87
CA TRP A 63 -5.92 -6.42 -6.85
C TRP A 63 -5.27 -6.89 -8.15
N LYS A 64 -5.61 -8.10 -8.63
CA LYS A 64 -5.09 -8.63 -9.90
C LYS A 64 -5.51 -7.81 -11.12
N ASN A 65 -6.66 -7.14 -11.03
CA ASN A 65 -7.19 -6.30 -12.10
C ASN A 65 -6.70 -4.83 -12.03
N LEU A 66 -5.81 -4.49 -11.10
CA LEU A 66 -5.21 -3.17 -11.07
C LEU A 66 -4.25 -3.02 -12.27
N PRO A 67 -4.40 -1.95 -13.08
CA PRO A 67 -3.44 -1.69 -14.15
C PRO A 67 -2.05 -1.48 -13.56
N VAL A 68 -1.02 -2.12 -14.14
CA VAL A 68 0.37 -1.92 -13.70
C VAL A 68 0.78 -0.45 -13.85
N ASP A 69 0.36 0.20 -14.93
CA ASP A 69 0.60 1.62 -15.19
C ASP A 69 0.01 2.55 -14.14
N PHE A 70 -1.03 2.11 -13.43
CA PHE A 70 -1.61 2.88 -12.33
C PHE A 70 -0.61 3.02 -11.17
N ALA A 71 0.09 1.94 -10.81
CA ALA A 71 1.11 1.98 -9.77
C ALA A 71 2.28 2.90 -10.17
N ALA A 72 2.75 2.81 -11.42
CA ALA A 72 3.80 3.69 -11.94
C ALA A 72 3.40 5.18 -11.90
N LYS A 73 2.17 5.51 -12.34
CA LYS A 73 1.64 6.88 -12.26
C LYS A 73 1.58 7.40 -10.83
N LEU A 74 1.19 6.56 -9.87
CA LEU A 74 1.15 6.95 -8.47
C LEU A 74 2.55 7.27 -7.93
N VAL A 75 3.54 6.44 -8.23
CA VAL A 75 4.94 6.66 -7.84
C VAL A 75 5.48 7.95 -8.46
N ASN A 76 5.30 8.15 -9.76
CA ASN A 76 5.75 9.37 -10.46
C ASN A 76 5.03 10.64 -9.95
N SER A 77 3.77 10.54 -9.56
CA SER A 77 3.04 11.67 -8.98
C SER A 77 3.58 12.09 -7.61
N MET A 78 4.35 11.23 -6.94
CA MET A 78 4.90 11.55 -5.63
C MET A 78 6.07 12.52 -5.71
N GLU A 79 6.85 12.51 -6.78
CA GLU A 79 7.93 13.50 -7.00
C GLU A 79 7.40 14.93 -6.99
N HIS A 80 6.12 15.12 -7.32
CA HIS A 80 5.43 16.41 -7.31
C HIS A 80 4.81 16.77 -5.94
N ARG A 81 4.93 15.90 -4.93
CA ARG A 81 4.36 16.07 -3.58
C ARG A 81 5.42 16.27 -2.49
N ILE A 82 6.70 16.25 -2.86
CA ILE A 82 7.86 16.46 -1.96
C ILE A 82 8.33 17.91 -2.07
#